data_AF-H2C7Y6-F1
#
_entry.id   AF-H2C7Y6-F1
#
_cell.length_a   1.000
_cell.length_b   1.000
_cell.length_c   1.000
_cell.angle_alpha   90.00
_cell.angle_beta   90.00
_cell.angle_gamma   90.00
#
_symmetry.space_group_name_H-M   'P 1'
#
loop_
_entity.id
_entity.type
_entity.pdbx_description
1 polymer ?
#
loop_
_entity_poly.entity_id
_entity_poly.type
_entity_poly.pdbx_seq_one_letter_code
_entity_poly.pdbx_strand_id
1 'polypeptide(L)'
;MEFMDKRKRIVLLSIAKEGVAGITLDSLNSTLSLLMSKDTLAKSIEELYFSQYISLVRDGDEIRYVATKRVRNAMISLELHKFRISKYLEELKKVSEVQMEAKERLSEMSKVVDKGLRIIATAYLNLLSEEPEFTIPEFSEVVQIIYSEILSRLLPLVEKDRTQEELEKLVELVSKYMGEKEAKTLKTLLEKAKHNA
;
A
#
# COMPACT_ATOMS: atom_id res chain seq x y z
N MET A 1 13.42 10.90 -1.03
CA MET A 1 11.99 11.14 -0.75
C MET A 1 11.75 10.77 0.69
N GLU A 2 11.22 11.69 1.49
CA GLU A 2 10.90 11.45 2.90
C GLU A 2 9.40 11.20 3.01
N PHE A 3 9.01 10.08 3.62
CA PHE A 3 7.60 9.74 3.76
C PHE A 3 6.98 10.47 4.95
N MET A 4 5.73 10.90 4.77
CA MET A 4 4.95 11.52 5.82
C MET A 4 4.66 10.50 6.92
N ASP A 5 4.89 10.89 8.18
CA ASP A 5 4.61 10.01 9.32
C ASP A 5 3.11 9.72 9.43
N LYS A 6 2.79 8.58 10.05
CA LYS A 6 1.42 8.07 10.10
C LYS A 6 0.45 9.04 10.78
N ARG A 7 0.87 9.84 11.77
CA ARG A 7 -0.03 10.79 12.45
C ARG A 7 -0.44 11.92 11.51
N LYS A 8 0.53 12.56 10.84
CA LYS A 8 0.27 13.58 9.83
C LYS A 8 -0.57 13.03 8.68
N ARG A 9 -0.28 11.82 8.20
CA ARG A 9 -1.08 11.16 7.15
C ARG A 9 -2.53 11.02 7.59
N ILE A 10 -2.78 10.50 8.79
CA ILE A 10 -4.15 10.35 9.31
C ILE A 10 -4.88 11.69 9.34
N VAL A 11 -4.24 12.75 9.83
CA VAL A 11 -4.84 14.10 9.85
C VAL A 11 -5.13 14.60 8.43
N LEU A 12 -4.16 14.49 7.52
CA LEU A 12 -4.33 14.92 6.13
C LEU A 12 -5.44 14.16 5.41
N LEU A 13 -5.48 12.84 5.59
CA LEU A 13 -6.52 11.97 5.03
C LEU A 13 -7.90 12.34 5.58
N SER A 14 -8.03 12.60 6.89
CA SER A 14 -9.29 13.05 7.49
C SER A 14 -9.75 14.41 6.92
N ILE A 15 -8.83 15.37 6.73
CA ILE A 15 -9.16 16.65 6.10
C ILE A 15 -9.57 16.45 4.63
N ALA A 16 -8.83 15.62 3.89
CA ALA A 16 -9.04 15.45 2.45
C ALA A 16 -10.34 14.70 2.11
N LYS A 17 -10.81 13.81 2.99
CA LYS A 17 -12.08 13.08 2.84
C LYS A 17 -13.31 14.00 2.78
N GLU A 18 -13.27 15.14 3.43
CA GLU A 18 -14.35 16.15 3.37
C GLU A 18 -14.35 16.97 2.05
N GLY A 19 -13.40 16.70 1.16
CA GLY A 19 -13.35 17.29 -0.18
C GLY A 19 -13.17 18.81 -0.16
N VAL A 20 -13.95 19.52 -0.95
CA VAL A 20 -13.86 20.99 -1.09
C VAL A 20 -14.51 21.75 0.05
N ALA A 21 -15.45 21.12 0.77
CA ALA A 21 -16.12 21.73 1.90
C ALA A 21 -15.19 21.87 3.12
N GLY A 22 -14.14 21.04 3.18
CA GLY A 22 -13.22 21.00 4.30
C GLY A 22 -13.87 20.55 5.60
N ILE A 23 -13.10 20.65 6.67
CA ILE A 23 -13.51 20.18 8.01
C ILE A 23 -13.21 21.25 9.05
N THR A 24 -14.03 21.34 10.10
CA THR A 24 -13.78 22.21 11.25
C THR A 24 -12.85 21.53 12.27
N LEU A 25 -12.27 22.32 13.18
CA LEU A 25 -11.42 21.78 14.24
C LEU A 25 -12.19 20.83 15.17
N ASP A 26 -13.44 21.16 15.49
CA ASP A 26 -14.28 20.34 16.37
C ASP A 26 -14.62 18.99 15.75
N SER A 27 -14.94 18.96 14.46
CA SER A 27 -15.16 17.72 13.72
C SER A 27 -13.89 16.86 13.63
N LEU A 28 -12.73 17.48 13.41
CA LEU A 28 -11.44 16.77 13.45
C LEU A 28 -11.15 16.18 14.83
N ASN A 29 -11.34 16.97 15.89
CA ASN A 29 -11.17 16.53 17.27
C ASN A 29 -12.06 15.35 17.59
N SER A 30 -13.35 15.43 17.23
CA SER A 30 -14.31 14.34 17.43
C SER A 30 -13.83 13.06 16.73
N THR A 31 -13.46 13.18 15.44
CA THR A 31 -13.03 12.05 14.61
C THR A 31 -11.73 11.39 15.09
N LEU A 32 -10.78 12.18 15.60
CA LEU A 32 -9.41 11.71 15.89
C LEU A 32 -9.11 11.57 17.40
N SER A 33 -10.08 11.88 18.27
CA SER A 33 -9.93 11.86 19.73
C SER A 33 -9.43 10.54 20.31
N LEU A 34 -9.79 9.41 19.70
CA LEU A 34 -9.34 8.07 20.13
C LEU A 34 -7.92 7.73 19.68
N LEU A 35 -7.37 8.47 18.72
CA LEU A 35 -6.09 8.16 18.08
C LEU A 35 -4.98 9.13 18.48
N MET A 36 -5.30 10.37 18.86
CA MET A 36 -4.32 11.39 19.21
C MET A 36 -4.87 12.45 20.15
N SER A 37 -3.95 13.07 20.91
CA SER A 37 -4.28 14.21 21.77
C SER A 37 -4.58 15.47 20.97
N LYS A 38 -5.27 16.44 21.57
CA LYS A 38 -5.54 17.76 20.98
C LYS A 38 -4.25 18.49 20.60
N ASP A 39 -3.22 18.42 21.45
CA ASP A 39 -1.92 19.06 21.18
C ASP A 39 -1.21 18.43 19.98
N THR A 40 -1.26 17.09 19.88
CA THR A 40 -0.71 16.37 18.72
C THR A 40 -1.45 16.72 17.43
N LEU A 41 -2.78 16.84 17.49
CA LEU A 41 -3.59 17.24 16.34
C LEU A 41 -3.25 18.67 15.89
N ALA A 42 -3.21 19.62 16.82
CA ALA A 42 -2.88 21.02 16.53
C ALA A 42 -1.50 21.14 15.86
N LYS A 43 -0.48 20.47 16.42
CA LYS A 43 0.85 20.44 15.82
C LYS A 43 0.86 19.84 14.42
N SER A 44 0.11 18.76 14.20
CA SER A 44 0.03 18.11 12.88
C SER A 44 -0.65 19.02 11.85
N ILE A 45 -1.72 19.72 12.24
CA ILE A 45 -2.40 20.69 11.37
C ILE A 45 -1.46 21.84 11.01
N GLU A 46 -0.74 22.39 11.98
CA GLU A 46 0.23 23.47 11.77
C GLU A 46 1.32 23.05 10.76
N GLU A 47 1.90 21.87 10.95
CA GLU A 47 2.93 21.34 10.05
C GLU A 47 2.37 21.07 8.63
N LEU A 48 1.14 20.57 8.51
CA LEU A 48 0.48 20.35 7.21
C LEU A 48 0.16 21.66 6.49
N TYR A 49 -0.20 22.71 7.24
CA TYR A 49 -0.46 24.04 6.70
C TYR A 49 0.83 24.67 6.16
N PHE A 50 1.91 24.69 6.97
CA PHE A 50 3.19 25.24 6.52
C PHE A 50 3.85 24.43 5.41
N SER A 51 3.57 23.13 5.34
CA SER A 51 3.97 22.26 4.22
C SER A 51 3.06 22.37 2.98
N GLN A 52 2.07 23.26 2.99
CA GLN A 52 1.14 23.52 1.87
C GLN A 52 0.27 22.32 1.44
N TYR A 53 0.05 21.35 2.32
CA TYR A 53 -0.88 20.24 2.08
C TYR A 53 -2.34 20.65 2.29
N ILE A 54 -2.58 21.62 3.17
CA ILE A 54 -3.90 22.15 3.49
C ILE A 54 -3.92 23.67 3.39
N SER A 55 -5.13 24.23 3.30
CA SER A 55 -5.42 25.65 3.33
C SER A 55 -6.50 25.94 4.37
N LEU A 56 -6.50 27.16 4.90
CA LEU A 56 -7.51 27.63 5.83
C LEU A 56 -8.50 28.50 5.06
N VAL A 57 -9.78 28.17 5.16
CA VAL A 57 -10.87 28.94 4.56
C VAL A 57 -11.79 29.40 5.68
N ARG A 58 -12.16 30.68 5.66
CA ARG A 58 -13.17 31.22 6.55
C ARG A 58 -14.53 31.12 5.88
N ASP A 59 -15.47 30.46 6.54
CA ASP A 59 -16.85 30.29 6.10
C ASP A 59 -17.77 30.87 7.18
N GLY A 60 -18.13 32.14 7.02
CA GLY A 60 -18.79 32.94 8.06
C GLY A 60 -17.92 33.07 9.32
N ASP A 61 -18.41 32.49 10.42
CA ASP A 61 -17.75 32.48 11.73
C ASP A 61 -16.90 31.24 11.98
N GLU A 62 -16.87 30.28 11.03
CA GLU A 62 -16.10 29.04 11.16
C GLU A 62 -14.78 29.09 10.35
N ILE A 63 -13.75 28.46 10.90
CA ILE A 63 -12.51 28.16 10.17
C ILE A 63 -12.56 26.70 9.72
N ARG A 64 -12.35 26.51 8.41
CA ARG A 64 -12.31 25.19 7.78
C ARG A 64 -10.94 24.88 7.23
N TYR A 65 -10.47 23.68 7.52
CA TYR A 65 -9.25 23.10 6.95
C TYR A 65 -9.62 22.37 5.66
N VAL A 66 -8.98 22.74 4.56
CA VAL A 66 -9.27 22.20 3.23
C VAL A 66 -7.99 21.65 2.63
N ALA A 67 -7.97 20.38 2.22
CA ALA A 67 -6.83 19.82 1.50
C ALA A 67 -6.62 20.54 0.17
N THR A 68 -5.38 20.81 -0.24
CA THR A 68 -5.13 21.53 -1.51
C THR A 68 -5.58 20.72 -2.73
N LYS A 69 -5.71 21.38 -3.89
CA LYS A 69 -6.08 20.69 -5.14
C LYS A 69 -5.15 19.51 -5.46
N ARG A 70 -3.85 19.65 -5.20
CA ARG A 70 -2.85 18.59 -5.41
C ARG A 70 -3.15 17.37 -4.54
N VAL A 71 -3.35 17.59 -3.23
CA VAL A 71 -3.73 16.51 -2.30
C VAL A 71 -5.05 15.85 -2.70
N ARG A 72 -6.06 16.63 -3.08
CA ARG A 72 -7.35 16.06 -3.50
C ARG A 72 -7.22 15.22 -4.77
N ASN A 73 -6.41 15.64 -5.74
CA ASN A 73 -6.12 14.84 -6.93
C ASN A 73 -5.40 13.54 -6.55
N ALA A 74 -4.40 13.63 -5.67
CA ALA A 74 -3.67 12.47 -5.18
C ALA A 74 -4.57 11.48 -4.42
N MET A 75 -5.52 12.00 -3.66
CA MET A 75 -6.55 11.20 -2.99
C MET A 75 -7.47 10.49 -3.99
N ILE A 76 -7.90 11.16 -5.07
CA ILE A 76 -8.72 10.53 -6.12
C ILE A 76 -7.97 9.34 -6.72
N SER A 77 -6.70 9.53 -7.05
CA SER A 77 -5.84 8.49 -7.62
C SER A 77 -5.70 7.30 -6.65
N LEU A 78 -5.36 7.59 -5.40
CA LEU A 78 -5.24 6.58 -4.34
C LEU A 78 -6.53 5.79 -4.15
N GLU A 79 -7.68 6.45 -4.00
CA GLU A 79 -8.97 5.79 -3.78
C GLU A 79 -9.41 4.98 -5.01
N LEU A 80 -9.11 5.44 -6.23
CA LEU A 80 -9.35 4.67 -7.45
C LEU A 80 -8.51 3.38 -7.47
N HIS A 81 -7.25 3.45 -7.04
CA HIS A 81 -6.40 2.28 -6.94
C HIS A 81 -6.84 1.31 -5.82
N LYS A 82 -7.27 1.82 -4.67
CA LYS A 82 -7.90 1.01 -3.61
C LYS A 82 -9.17 0.32 -4.13
N PHE A 83 -10.02 1.02 -4.88
CA PHE A 83 -11.21 0.44 -5.49
C PHE A 83 -10.87 -0.69 -6.49
N ARG A 84 -9.88 -0.49 -7.37
CA ARG A 84 -9.42 -1.53 -8.30
C ARG A 84 -8.93 -2.78 -7.58
N ILE A 85 -8.25 -2.60 -6.46
CA ILE A 85 -7.82 -3.70 -5.59
C ILE A 85 -9.02 -4.42 -4.98
N SER A 86 -10.01 -3.72 -4.44
CA SER A 86 -11.24 -4.34 -3.92
C SER A 86 -11.96 -5.16 -5.01
N LYS A 87 -12.02 -4.64 -6.25
CA LYS A 87 -12.59 -5.38 -7.38
C LYS A 87 -11.79 -6.62 -7.75
N TYR A 88 -10.47 -6.54 -7.71
CA TYR A 88 -9.61 -7.71 -7.87
C TYR A 88 -9.88 -8.78 -6.80
N LEU A 89 -10.03 -8.39 -5.53
CA LEU A 89 -10.34 -9.33 -4.45
C LEU A 89 -11.71 -10.00 -4.64
N GLU A 90 -12.72 -9.26 -5.10
CA GLU A 90 -14.03 -9.84 -5.47
C GLU A 90 -13.91 -10.89 -6.59
N GLU A 91 -13.09 -10.62 -7.62
CA GLU A 91 -12.84 -11.55 -8.72
C GLU A 91 -12.12 -12.82 -8.24
N LEU A 92 -11.08 -12.66 -7.42
CA LEU A 92 -10.34 -13.78 -6.85
C LEU A 92 -11.24 -14.69 -6.02
N LYS A 93 -12.15 -14.09 -5.23
CA LYS A 93 -13.15 -14.84 -4.46
C LYS A 93 -14.06 -15.67 -5.38
N LYS A 94 -14.54 -15.10 -6.50
CA LYS A 94 -15.38 -15.84 -7.46
C LYS A 94 -14.66 -17.04 -8.04
N VAL A 95 -13.39 -16.90 -8.43
CA VAL A 95 -12.59 -18.02 -8.97
C VAL A 95 -12.38 -19.13 -7.93
N SER A 96 -12.38 -18.78 -6.65
CA SER A 96 -12.34 -19.78 -5.58
C SER A 96 -13.66 -20.54 -5.38
N GLU A 97 -14.81 -19.96 -5.77
CA GLU A 97 -16.16 -20.52 -5.53
C GLU A 97 -16.72 -21.34 -6.70
N VAL A 98 -16.24 -21.11 -7.94
CA VAL A 98 -16.72 -21.85 -9.11
C VAL A 98 -16.20 -23.28 -9.11
N GLN A 99 -17.11 -24.24 -9.34
CA GLN A 99 -16.74 -25.64 -9.59
C GLN A 99 -16.16 -25.75 -11.00
N MET A 100 -14.84 -25.87 -11.10
CA MET A 100 -14.08 -26.10 -12.33
C MET A 100 -13.21 -27.33 -12.17
N GLU A 101 -12.80 -27.92 -13.30
CA GLU A 101 -11.74 -28.94 -13.28
C GLU A 101 -10.44 -28.36 -12.71
N ALA A 102 -9.67 -29.18 -11.98
CA ALA A 102 -8.50 -28.71 -11.23
C ALA A 102 -7.46 -27.98 -12.10
N LYS A 103 -7.25 -28.46 -13.34
CA LYS A 103 -6.31 -27.87 -14.30
C LYS A 103 -6.76 -26.50 -14.80
N GLU A 104 -8.05 -26.32 -15.05
CA GLU A 104 -8.62 -25.05 -15.47
C GLU A 104 -8.62 -24.05 -14.31
N ARG A 105 -8.94 -24.51 -13.10
CA ARG A 105 -8.91 -23.69 -11.88
C ARG A 105 -7.51 -23.14 -11.60
N LEU A 106 -6.46 -23.94 -11.76
CA LEU A 106 -5.07 -23.49 -11.61
C LEU A 106 -4.71 -22.44 -12.65
N SER A 107 -5.05 -22.67 -13.93
CA SER A 107 -4.81 -21.71 -15.02
C SER A 107 -5.51 -20.37 -14.78
N GLU A 108 -6.78 -20.39 -14.39
CA GLU A 108 -7.52 -19.16 -14.06
C GLU A 108 -6.97 -18.46 -12.81
N MET A 109 -6.58 -19.22 -11.78
CA MET A 109 -5.95 -18.65 -10.59
C MET A 109 -4.64 -17.92 -10.93
N SER A 110 -3.77 -18.51 -11.75
CA SER A 110 -2.51 -17.88 -12.17
C SER A 110 -2.76 -16.58 -12.96
N LYS A 111 -3.73 -16.56 -13.88
CA LYS A 111 -4.11 -15.33 -14.62
C LYS A 111 -4.59 -14.23 -13.68
N VAL A 112 -5.38 -14.58 -12.68
CA VAL A 112 -5.92 -13.63 -11.70
C VAL A 112 -4.79 -13.07 -10.83
N VAL A 113 -3.86 -13.92 -10.38
CA VAL A 113 -2.68 -13.45 -9.62
C VAL A 113 -1.84 -12.47 -10.45
N ASP A 114 -1.55 -12.78 -11.71
CA ASP A 114 -0.82 -11.88 -12.62
C ASP A 114 -1.54 -10.53 -12.80
N LYS A 115 -2.87 -10.56 -12.93
CA LYS A 115 -3.69 -9.35 -12.98
C LYS A 115 -3.55 -8.53 -11.70
N GLY A 116 -3.60 -9.18 -10.53
CA GLY A 116 -3.40 -8.54 -9.22
C GLY A 116 -2.04 -7.84 -9.12
N LEU A 117 -0.96 -8.53 -9.49
CA LEU A 117 0.39 -7.96 -9.51
C LEU A 117 0.51 -6.76 -10.45
N ARG A 118 -0.09 -6.84 -11.65
CA ARG A 118 -0.13 -5.70 -12.59
C ARG A 118 -0.90 -4.51 -12.03
N ILE A 119 -2.02 -4.73 -11.35
CA ILE A 119 -2.79 -3.65 -10.70
C ILE A 119 -1.94 -2.96 -9.64
N ILE A 120 -1.25 -3.73 -8.79
CA ILE A 120 -0.37 -3.21 -7.73
C ILE A 120 0.80 -2.42 -8.33
N ALA A 121 1.50 -2.99 -9.32
CA ALA A 121 2.62 -2.32 -9.97
C ALA A 121 2.21 -1.01 -10.65
N THR A 122 1.09 -1.02 -11.38
CA THR A 122 0.53 0.18 -12.03
C THR A 122 0.16 1.25 -11.00
N ALA A 123 -0.41 0.85 -9.87
CA ALA A 123 -0.74 1.78 -8.78
C ALA A 123 0.51 2.46 -8.23
N TYR A 124 1.58 1.72 -7.94
CA TYR A 124 2.83 2.31 -7.47
C TYR A 124 3.42 3.31 -8.47
N LEU A 125 3.47 2.96 -9.76
CA LEU A 125 3.99 3.85 -10.80
C LEU A 125 3.19 5.16 -10.90
N ASN A 126 1.86 5.08 -10.81
CA ASN A 126 1.01 6.27 -10.84
C ASN A 126 1.21 7.14 -9.58
N LEU A 127 1.14 6.54 -8.39
CA LEU A 127 1.24 7.27 -7.12
C LEU A 127 2.62 7.91 -6.91
N LEU A 128 3.68 7.33 -7.49
CA LEU A 128 5.02 7.92 -7.48
C LEU A 128 5.10 9.28 -8.18
N SER A 129 4.18 9.57 -9.11
CA SER A 129 4.18 10.79 -9.91
C SER A 129 3.31 11.94 -9.35
N GLU A 130 2.63 11.71 -8.23
CA GLU A 130 1.67 12.66 -7.64
C GLU A 130 2.18 13.24 -6.31
N GLU A 131 1.60 12.82 -5.17
CA GLU A 131 2.03 13.19 -3.81
C GLU A 131 2.48 11.91 -3.09
N PRO A 132 3.65 11.36 -3.45
CA PRO A 132 4.10 10.05 -3.00
C PRO A 132 4.40 9.99 -1.50
N GLU A 133 4.64 11.13 -0.86
CA GLU A 133 4.98 11.24 0.56
C GLU A 133 3.89 10.65 1.45
N PHE A 134 2.62 10.76 1.05
CA PHE A 134 1.49 10.19 1.80
C PHE A 134 0.78 9.05 1.08
N THR A 135 0.70 9.08 -0.25
CA THR A 135 -0.05 8.07 -1.02
C THR A 135 0.65 6.73 -1.07
N ILE A 136 1.98 6.69 -1.23
CA ILE A 136 2.74 5.43 -1.30
C ILE A 136 2.68 4.68 0.04
N PRO A 137 2.95 5.30 1.20
CA PRO A 137 2.80 4.60 2.48
C PRO A 137 1.37 4.08 2.72
N GLU A 138 0.35 4.86 2.36
CA GLU A 138 -1.05 4.50 2.55
C GLU A 138 -1.46 3.31 1.66
N PHE A 139 -1.02 3.31 0.40
CA PHE A 139 -1.24 2.18 -0.49
C PHE A 139 -0.43 0.95 -0.07
N SER A 140 0.78 1.14 0.43
CA SER A 140 1.65 0.06 0.92
C SER A 140 1.03 -0.69 2.09
N GLU A 141 0.37 0.00 3.03
CA GLU A 141 -0.36 -0.64 4.13
C GLU A 141 -1.46 -1.59 3.61
N VAL A 142 -2.21 -1.17 2.58
CA VAL A 142 -3.23 -2.02 1.94
C VAL A 142 -2.60 -3.22 1.24
N VAL A 143 -1.54 -3.00 0.46
CA VAL A 143 -0.83 -4.06 -0.26
C VAL A 143 -0.18 -5.05 0.71
N GLN A 144 0.35 -4.60 1.84
CA GLN A 144 0.97 -5.46 2.84
C GLN A 144 -0.03 -6.46 3.42
N ILE A 145 -1.25 -6.00 3.73
CA ILE A 145 -2.33 -6.88 4.22
C ILE A 145 -2.64 -7.94 3.16
N ILE A 146 -2.89 -7.52 1.92
CA ILE A 146 -3.22 -8.41 0.79
C ILE A 146 -2.08 -9.40 0.53
N TYR A 147 -0.84 -8.95 0.59
CA TYR A 147 0.32 -9.81 0.41
C TYR A 147 0.37 -10.88 1.51
N SER A 148 0.27 -10.46 2.77
CA SER A 148 0.39 -11.36 3.91
C SER A 148 -0.73 -12.40 3.96
N GLU A 149 -1.97 -12.01 3.65
CA GLU A 149 -3.14 -12.87 3.77
C GLU A 149 -3.40 -13.73 2.53
N ILE A 150 -3.07 -13.22 1.35
CA ILE A 150 -3.51 -13.80 0.07
C ILE A 150 -2.33 -14.10 -0.85
N LEU A 151 -1.61 -13.07 -1.31
CA LEU A 151 -0.64 -13.26 -2.40
C LEU A 151 0.56 -14.12 -1.99
N SER A 152 0.98 -14.10 -0.72
CA SER A 152 2.06 -14.95 -0.22
C SER A 152 1.83 -16.44 -0.51
N ARG A 153 0.58 -16.89 -0.57
CA ARG A 153 0.18 -18.28 -0.84
C ARG A 153 -0.02 -18.57 -2.33
N LEU A 154 -0.33 -17.54 -3.11
CA LEU A 154 -0.67 -17.66 -4.52
C LEU A 154 0.49 -17.34 -5.47
N LEU A 155 1.49 -16.57 -5.01
CA LEU A 155 2.69 -16.24 -5.76
C LEU A 155 3.45 -17.47 -6.30
N PRO A 156 3.57 -18.59 -5.56
CA PRO A 156 4.18 -19.80 -6.10
C PRO A 156 3.48 -20.36 -7.36
N LEU A 157 2.23 -19.97 -7.64
CA LEU A 157 1.49 -20.40 -8.83
C LEU A 157 1.88 -19.64 -10.11
N VAL A 158 2.63 -18.54 -9.97
CA VAL A 158 3.04 -17.65 -11.07
C VAL A 158 4.55 -17.40 -11.09
N GLU A 159 5.25 -17.60 -9.98
CA GLU A 159 6.72 -17.64 -9.97
C GLU A 159 7.18 -18.83 -10.83
N LYS A 160 7.83 -18.53 -11.95
CA LYS A 160 8.64 -19.53 -12.65
C LYS A 160 9.82 -19.91 -11.76
N ASP A 161 10.32 -21.13 -11.91
CA ASP A 161 11.56 -21.54 -11.27
C ASP A 161 12.63 -20.45 -11.44
N ARG A 162 13.15 -19.97 -10.30
CA ARG A 162 14.20 -18.95 -10.30
C ARG A 162 15.38 -19.48 -11.09
N THR A 163 15.94 -18.62 -11.94
CA THR A 163 17.15 -18.98 -12.68
C THR A 163 18.29 -19.26 -11.71
N GLN A 164 19.23 -20.11 -12.13
CA GLN A 164 20.43 -20.39 -11.34
C GLN A 164 21.21 -19.10 -11.01
N GLU A 165 21.21 -18.14 -11.93
CA GLU A 165 21.80 -16.81 -11.77
C GLU A 165 21.12 -16.02 -10.63
N GLU A 166 19.79 -16.00 -10.58
CA GLU A 166 19.04 -15.33 -9.49
C GLU A 166 19.30 -15.98 -8.12
N LEU A 167 19.46 -17.30 -8.07
CA LEU A 167 19.78 -18.02 -6.83
C LEU A 167 21.19 -17.71 -6.33
N GLU A 168 22.17 -17.67 -7.23
CA GLU A 168 23.55 -17.28 -6.89
C GLU A 168 23.60 -15.84 -6.40
N LYS A 169 22.88 -14.94 -7.08
CA LYS A 169 22.78 -13.55 -6.64
C LYS A 169 22.10 -13.41 -5.29
N LEU A 170 21.06 -14.21 -5.01
CA LEU A 170 20.42 -14.24 -3.71
C LEU A 170 21.41 -14.63 -2.59
N VAL A 171 22.22 -15.67 -2.80
CA VAL A 171 23.24 -16.10 -1.82
C VAL A 171 24.27 -15.00 -1.59
N GLU A 172 24.73 -14.33 -2.65
CA GLU A 172 25.63 -13.16 -2.56
C GLU A 172 24.99 -12.03 -1.74
N LEU A 173 23.73 -11.69 -2.01
CA LEU A 173 22.99 -10.64 -1.28
C LEU A 173 22.82 -10.99 0.21
N VAL A 174 22.49 -12.24 0.53
CA VAL A 174 22.39 -12.70 1.92
C VAL A 174 23.75 -12.65 2.60
N SER A 175 24.83 -13.03 1.92
CA SER A 175 26.19 -12.91 2.46
C SER A 175 26.55 -11.46 2.77
N LYS A 176 26.16 -10.52 1.91
CA LYS A 176 26.43 -9.09 2.06
C LYS A 176 25.63 -8.44 3.19
N TYR A 177 24.33 -8.72 3.30
CA TYR A 177 23.43 -8.02 4.22
C TYR A 177 23.18 -8.75 5.54
N MET A 178 23.36 -10.08 5.58
CA MET A 178 23.08 -10.91 6.75
C MET A 178 24.30 -11.70 7.25
N GLY A 179 25.35 -11.84 6.43
CA GLY A 179 26.60 -12.52 6.80
C GLY A 179 26.79 -13.90 6.17
N GLU A 180 28.03 -14.39 6.16
CA GLU A 180 28.40 -15.64 5.49
C GLU A 180 27.72 -16.89 6.08
N LYS A 181 27.42 -16.87 7.38
CA LYS A 181 26.82 -18.02 8.08
C LYS A 181 25.38 -18.25 7.59
N GLU A 182 24.63 -17.17 7.45
CA GLU A 182 23.26 -17.15 6.95
C GLU A 182 23.24 -17.51 5.46
N ALA A 183 24.21 -17.04 4.68
CA ALA A 183 24.37 -17.39 3.27
C ALA A 183 24.67 -18.89 3.07
N LYS A 184 25.56 -19.47 3.89
CA LYS A 184 25.84 -20.92 3.86
C LYS A 184 24.59 -21.74 4.21
N THR A 185 23.86 -21.32 5.23
CA THR A 185 22.61 -21.98 5.65
C THR A 185 21.58 -21.98 4.51
N LEU A 186 21.41 -20.83 3.84
CA LEU A 186 20.53 -20.70 2.69
C LEU A 186 20.99 -21.60 1.52
N LYS A 187 22.28 -21.60 1.21
CA LYS A 187 22.84 -22.43 0.12
C LYS A 187 22.56 -23.92 0.34
N THR A 188 22.76 -24.41 1.57
CA THR A 188 22.44 -25.80 1.93
C THR A 188 20.94 -26.12 1.84
N LEU A 189 20.06 -25.17 2.19
CA LEU A 189 18.61 -25.36 2.04
C LEU A 189 18.18 -25.42 0.56
N LEU A 190 18.77 -24.56 -0.28
CA LEU A 190 18.52 -24.55 -1.73
C LEU A 190 18.99 -25.85 -2.40
N GLU A 191 20.17 -26.36 -2.01
CA GLU A 191 20.70 -27.64 -2.51
C GLU A 191 19.80 -28.82 -2.11
N LYS A 192 19.27 -28.83 -0.88
CA LYS A 192 18.33 -29.86 -0.41
C LYS A 192 16.98 -29.79 -1.12
N ALA A 193 16.47 -28.60 -1.42
CA ALA A 193 15.21 -28.42 -2.13
C ALA A 193 15.29 -28.93 -3.58
N LYS A 194 16.44 -28.77 -4.25
CA LYS A 194 16.67 -29.30 -5.61
C LYS A 194 16.80 -30.83 -5.68
N HIS A 195 17.13 -31.50 -4.58
CA HIS A 195 17.26 -32.96 -4.55
C HIS A 195 15.97 -33.71 -4.22
N ASN A 196 14.93 -33.00 -3.76
CA ASN A 196 13.64 -33.57 -3.39
C ASN A 196 12.50 -33.20 -4.36
N ALA A 197 12.82 -32.54 -5.47
CA ALA A 197 11.95 -32.27 -6.61
C ALA A 197 12.31 -33.21 -7.76
#